data_AF-A0A8J3ER92-F1
#
_entry.id   AF-A0A8J3ER92-F1
#
_cell.length_a   1.000
_cell.length_b   1.000
_cell.length_c   1.000
_cell.angle_alpha   90.00
_cell.angle_beta   90.00
_cell.angle_gamma   90.00
#
_symmetry.space_group_name_H-M   'P 1'
#
loop_
_entity.id
_entity.type
_entity.pdbx_description
1 polymer ?
#
loop_
_entity_poly.entity_id
_entity_poly.type
_entity_poly.pdbx_seq_one_letter_code
_entity_poly.pdbx_strand_id
1 'polypeptide(L)'
;MTRSTRFTLGAATLGMVFLTLGSAAAQDNLPPDARPRPTQPQNPVAVQEQELESVDDIVTEEEAVLTSVNYKAPPEDETAEPLVEFSQLRYASEIDLNRALSAVEEGLKGCIALRHDIEARIGDTYGSYSVHSGWLRAYNACMLQRHKDIRTVGNAIEARRRDIISGGADEGATTMLGMVDRLIARQSAIKLAISEEMNMVPPLFEYYNTGVRSYPSDQGDQ
;
A
#
# COMPACT_ATOMS: atom_id res chain seq x y z
N MET A 1 -26.11 36.60 33.22
CA MET A 1 -24.84 35.88 33.43
C MET A 1 -24.56 35.09 32.14
N THR A 2 -23.88 35.68 31.14
CA THR A 2 -22.45 35.46 30.74
C THR A 2 -22.12 33.98 30.51
N ARG A 3 -21.72 33.46 29.33
CA ARG A 3 -20.85 33.84 28.19
C ARG A 3 -21.33 33.04 26.94
N SER A 4 -21.33 33.46 25.66
CA SER A 4 -20.38 34.12 24.74
C SER A 4 -19.06 33.38 24.51
N THR A 5 -18.94 32.69 23.37
CA THR A 5 -17.80 32.84 22.44
C THR A 5 -18.13 32.31 21.05
N ARG A 6 -17.68 33.07 20.05
CA ARG A 6 -17.97 32.99 18.62
C ARG A 6 -16.94 32.13 17.88
N PHE A 7 -17.41 31.58 16.77
CA PHE A 7 -16.64 31.11 15.61
C PHE A 7 -15.75 32.19 15.00
N THR A 8 -14.56 31.80 14.53
CA THR A 8 -13.82 32.50 13.47
C THR A 8 -13.08 31.48 12.59
N LEU A 9 -13.31 31.61 11.27
CA LEU A 9 -12.67 30.91 10.16
C LEU A 9 -11.55 31.78 9.56
N GLY A 10 -10.57 31.15 8.90
CA GLY A 10 -9.64 31.74 7.92
C GLY A 10 -8.29 32.18 8.48
N ALA A 11 -7.15 32.12 7.78
CA ALA A 11 -6.87 31.79 6.38
C ALA A 11 -5.39 31.41 6.23
N ALA A 12 -5.07 30.75 5.12
CA ALA A 12 -3.72 30.40 4.67
C ALA A 12 -2.87 31.62 4.26
N THR A 13 -1.55 31.51 4.40
CA THR A 13 -0.54 31.89 3.38
C THR A 13 0.86 31.46 3.83
N LEU A 14 1.50 30.59 3.04
CA LEU A 14 2.96 30.36 3.04
C LEU A 14 3.61 31.39 2.11
N GLY A 15 4.66 32.06 2.57
CA GLY A 15 5.42 33.04 1.79
C GLY A 15 6.93 32.95 2.05
N MET A 16 7.66 32.72 0.94
CA MET A 16 9.01 33.17 0.56
C MET A 16 10.26 32.89 1.42
N VAL A 17 11.14 32.08 0.82
CA VAL A 17 12.56 32.35 0.43
C VAL A 17 13.35 33.35 1.28
N PHE A 18 14.46 32.88 1.86
CA PHE A 18 15.66 33.69 2.08
C PHE A 18 16.93 32.90 1.77
N LEU A 19 17.67 33.38 0.76
CA LEU A 19 19.07 33.11 0.49
C LEU A 19 19.94 33.85 1.51
N THR A 20 20.95 33.20 2.08
CA THR A 20 22.09 33.90 2.67
C THR A 20 23.40 33.27 2.20
N LEU A 21 24.13 34.04 1.39
CA LEU A 21 25.56 33.88 1.14
C LEU A 21 26.34 34.17 2.42
N GLY A 22 27.39 33.40 2.68
CA GLY A 22 28.43 33.71 3.67
C GLY A 22 29.79 33.26 3.17
N SER A 23 30.60 34.22 2.74
CA SER A 23 32.01 34.07 2.33
C SER A 23 32.97 34.23 3.50
N ALA A 24 34.07 33.46 3.49
CA ALA A 24 35.40 33.81 4.03
C ALA A 24 36.42 32.95 3.24
N ALA A 25 37.27 33.50 2.36
CA ALA A 25 38.60 34.09 2.62
C ALA A 25 39.51 33.17 3.47
N ALA A 26 40.76 32.84 3.15
CA ALA A 26 41.71 33.17 2.07
C ALA A 26 42.93 32.24 2.26
N GLN A 27 43.72 31.96 1.20
CA GLN A 27 45.19 32.09 1.22
C GLN A 27 45.82 31.73 -0.14
N ASP A 28 46.37 32.76 -0.79
CA ASP A 28 47.33 32.69 -1.89
C ASP A 28 48.71 32.22 -1.40
N ASN A 29 49.40 31.42 -2.22
CA ASN A 29 50.86 31.48 -2.42
C ASN A 29 51.26 30.81 -3.76
N LEU A 30 51.82 31.65 -4.65
CA LEU A 30 52.36 31.47 -6.02
C LEU A 30 53.84 30.93 -6.03
N PRO A 31 54.63 30.82 -7.16
CA PRO A 31 54.41 30.69 -8.63
C PRO A 31 55.43 29.66 -9.30
N PRO A 32 56.02 29.83 -10.53
CA PRO A 32 55.50 29.60 -11.89
C PRO A 32 56.40 28.73 -12.83
N ASP A 33 55.93 28.50 -14.06
CA ASP A 33 56.69 28.38 -15.33
C ASP A 33 57.39 27.04 -15.72
N ALA A 34 56.85 26.39 -16.77
CA ALA A 34 57.65 25.73 -17.83
C ALA A 34 56.78 25.48 -19.08
N ARG A 35 57.07 26.21 -20.15
CA ARG A 35 56.47 26.08 -21.50
C ARG A 35 56.94 24.79 -22.23
N PRO A 36 56.24 24.36 -23.30
CA PRO A 36 56.49 23.09 -24.01
C PRO A 36 57.46 23.23 -25.21
N ARG A 37 58.14 22.15 -25.63
CA ARG A 37 58.48 21.86 -27.05
C ARG A 37 58.90 20.39 -27.32
N PRO A 38 58.74 19.91 -28.57
CA PRO A 38 58.74 18.49 -28.97
C PRO A 38 60.05 18.03 -29.64
N THR A 39 60.34 16.71 -29.66
CA THR A 39 60.66 15.91 -30.87
C THR A 39 60.83 14.42 -30.55
N GLN A 40 60.14 13.61 -31.35
CA GLN A 40 60.20 12.15 -31.62
C GLN A 40 61.56 11.68 -32.20
N PRO A 41 61.81 10.39 -32.63
CA PRO A 41 61.03 9.14 -32.53
C PRO A 41 61.87 7.82 -32.28
N GLN A 42 61.17 6.67 -32.29
CA GLN A 42 61.56 5.32 -32.77
C GLN A 42 61.84 4.17 -31.75
N ASN A 43 60.75 3.45 -31.40
CA ASN A 43 60.47 1.99 -31.48
C ASN A 43 61.46 0.89 -31.00
N PRO A 44 61.00 -0.35 -30.67
CA PRO A 44 59.62 -0.82 -30.50
C PRO A 44 59.31 -1.49 -29.13
N VAL A 45 58.09 -1.23 -28.70
CA VAL A 45 57.13 -2.13 -28.01
C VAL A 45 57.62 -3.53 -27.62
N ALA A 46 57.69 -3.78 -26.31
CA ALA A 46 57.41 -5.09 -25.71
C ALA A 46 56.01 -5.01 -25.08
N VAL A 47 54.99 -5.53 -25.78
CA VAL A 47 53.67 -5.76 -25.17
C VAL A 47 53.86 -6.91 -24.20
N GLN A 48 53.67 -6.67 -22.90
CA GLN A 48 53.41 -7.76 -21.97
C GLN A 48 52.04 -8.31 -22.33
N GLU A 49 51.99 -9.57 -22.75
CA GLU A 49 50.75 -10.33 -22.91
C GLU A 49 50.03 -10.36 -21.56
N GLN A 50 49.03 -9.50 -21.43
CA GLN A 50 48.05 -9.60 -20.38
C GLN A 50 47.14 -10.76 -20.79
N GLU A 51 47.18 -11.83 -20.02
CA GLU A 51 46.28 -12.98 -20.14
C GLU A 51 44.85 -12.45 -20.04
N LEU A 52 44.22 -12.25 -21.20
CA LEU A 52 42.79 -11.98 -21.32
C LEU A 52 42.10 -13.28 -20.93
N GLU A 53 41.77 -13.39 -19.65
CA GLU A 53 40.81 -14.38 -19.16
C GLU A 53 39.48 -14.09 -19.87
N SER A 54 39.21 -14.87 -20.91
CA SER A 54 38.00 -14.80 -21.72
C SER A 54 36.83 -15.28 -20.87
N VAL A 55 36.11 -14.34 -20.26
CA VAL A 55 34.73 -14.58 -19.81
C VAL A 55 33.85 -14.60 -21.06
N ASP A 56 33.91 -15.71 -21.79
CA ASP A 56 32.89 -16.09 -22.77
C ASP A 56 31.64 -16.56 -22.00
N ASP A 57 30.98 -15.63 -21.33
CA ASP A 57 29.54 -15.79 -21.06
C ASP A 57 28.83 -15.36 -22.34
N ILE A 58 28.76 -16.29 -23.30
CA ILE A 58 27.79 -16.23 -24.37
C ILE A 58 26.43 -16.37 -23.69
N VAL A 59 25.85 -15.24 -23.31
CA VAL A 59 24.43 -15.14 -22.98
C VAL A 59 23.69 -15.53 -24.25
N THR A 60 23.34 -16.81 -24.32
CA THR A 60 22.50 -17.33 -25.40
C THR A 60 21.17 -16.58 -25.37
N GLU A 61 20.58 -16.31 -26.54
CA GLU A 61 19.29 -15.62 -26.62
C GLU A 61 18.17 -16.36 -25.86
N GLU A 62 18.39 -17.58 -25.38
CA GLU A 62 17.51 -18.30 -24.45
C GLU A 62 17.56 -17.77 -22.99
N GLU A 63 18.67 -17.23 -22.50
CA GLU A 63 18.74 -16.59 -21.17
C GLU A 63 18.16 -15.16 -21.17
N ALA A 64 18.21 -14.47 -22.32
CA ALA A 64 17.46 -13.23 -22.52
C ALA A 64 15.93 -13.46 -22.52
N VAL A 65 15.48 -14.69 -22.80
CA VAL A 65 14.06 -15.07 -22.74
C VAL A 65 13.61 -15.46 -21.31
N LEU A 66 14.53 -15.88 -20.43
CA LEU A 66 14.23 -16.08 -19.00
C LEU A 66 14.15 -14.77 -18.20
N THR A 67 14.66 -13.67 -18.75
CA THR A 67 14.40 -12.30 -18.28
C THR A 67 13.24 -11.63 -19.02
N SER A 68 12.38 -12.41 -19.69
CA SER A 68 10.97 -12.01 -19.80
C SER A 68 10.40 -12.04 -18.38
N VAL A 69 10.60 -10.92 -17.69
CA VAL A 69 10.03 -10.60 -16.39
C VAL A 69 8.60 -11.15 -16.39
N ASN A 70 8.30 -12.03 -15.44
CA ASN A 70 7.05 -12.78 -15.34
C ASN A 70 5.90 -11.80 -15.02
N TYR A 71 5.61 -10.91 -15.98
CA TYR A 71 4.74 -9.77 -15.89
C TYR A 71 3.32 -10.31 -15.93
N LYS A 72 2.81 -10.62 -14.74
CA LYS A 72 1.51 -11.23 -14.61
C LYS A 72 0.46 -10.21 -14.99
N ALA A 73 -0.38 -10.58 -15.96
CA ALA A 73 -1.55 -9.80 -16.32
C ALA A 73 -2.38 -9.45 -15.07
N PRO A 74 -2.94 -8.23 -14.99
CA PRO A 74 -3.84 -7.87 -13.90
C PRO A 74 -5.05 -8.81 -13.87
N PRO A 75 -5.78 -8.85 -12.73
CA PRO A 75 -7.14 -9.37 -12.73
C PRO A 75 -7.94 -8.77 -13.89
N GLU A 76 -8.77 -9.59 -14.56
CA GLU A 76 -9.58 -9.14 -15.69
C GLU A 76 -10.56 -8.03 -15.30
N ASP A 77 -10.94 -8.00 -14.01
CA ASP A 77 -11.75 -6.95 -13.41
C ASP A 77 -10.98 -6.27 -12.27
N GLU A 78 -10.83 -4.95 -12.36
CA GLU A 78 -10.23 -4.10 -11.32
C GLU A 78 -11.27 -3.69 -10.27
N THR A 79 -12.54 -4.05 -10.45
CA THR A 79 -13.63 -3.79 -9.51
C THR A 79 -13.81 -4.95 -8.55
N ALA A 80 -14.27 -4.64 -7.34
CA ALA A 80 -14.60 -5.64 -6.34
C ALA A 80 -16.11 -5.69 -6.17
N GLU A 81 -16.69 -6.87 -6.42
CA GLU A 81 -18.12 -7.07 -6.24
C GLU A 81 -18.52 -6.91 -4.76
N PRO A 82 -19.72 -6.37 -4.48
CA PRO A 82 -20.28 -6.37 -3.13
C PRO A 82 -20.51 -7.82 -2.66
N LEU A 83 -20.03 -8.16 -1.46
CA LEU A 83 -20.33 -9.47 -0.86
C LEU A 83 -21.69 -9.45 -0.16
N VAL A 84 -22.25 -8.27 0.08
CA VAL A 84 -23.49 -8.09 0.82
C VAL A 84 -24.31 -6.97 0.20
N GLU A 85 -25.53 -7.29 -0.22
CA GLU A 85 -26.47 -6.29 -0.70
C GLU A 85 -27.38 -5.77 0.42
N PHE A 86 -27.65 -4.47 0.43
CA PHE A 86 -28.54 -3.86 1.43
C PHE A 86 -29.96 -4.45 1.41
N SER A 87 -30.48 -4.78 0.23
CA SER A 87 -31.79 -5.41 0.03
C SER A 87 -31.92 -6.72 0.82
N GLN A 88 -30.86 -7.52 0.85
CA GLN A 88 -30.79 -8.81 1.52
C GLN A 88 -30.74 -8.66 3.05
N LEU A 89 -30.13 -7.57 3.55
CA LEU A 89 -29.99 -7.34 4.98
C LEU A 89 -31.20 -6.69 5.66
N ARG A 90 -32.14 -6.12 4.88
CA ARG A 90 -33.27 -5.35 5.42
C ARG A 90 -34.14 -6.13 6.42
N TYR A 91 -34.25 -7.45 6.24
CA TYR A 91 -35.02 -8.35 7.11
C TYR A 91 -34.17 -9.53 7.61
N ALA A 92 -32.85 -9.37 7.63
CA ALA A 92 -31.93 -10.43 8.00
C ALA A 92 -32.09 -10.84 9.47
N SER A 93 -32.06 -12.15 9.72
CA SER A 93 -31.94 -12.69 11.07
C SER A 93 -30.53 -12.49 11.63
N GLU A 94 -30.34 -12.71 12.93
CA GLU A 94 -29.03 -12.67 13.58
C GLU A 94 -28.04 -13.67 12.93
N ILE A 95 -28.55 -14.81 12.47
CA ILE A 95 -27.75 -15.83 11.76
C ILE A 95 -27.29 -15.28 10.40
N ASP A 96 -28.17 -14.62 9.66
CA ASP A 96 -27.84 -14.05 8.35
C ASP A 96 -26.86 -12.88 8.48
N LEU A 97 -27.03 -12.04 9.50
CA LEU A 97 -26.07 -10.98 9.84
C LEU A 97 -24.70 -11.57 10.21
N ASN A 98 -24.67 -12.68 10.95
CA ASN A 98 -23.42 -13.36 11.28
C ASN A 98 -22.73 -13.95 10.04
N ARG A 99 -23.50 -14.51 9.10
CA ARG A 99 -22.99 -15.00 7.81
C ARG A 99 -22.42 -13.85 6.98
N ALA A 100 -23.11 -12.72 6.92
CA ALA A 100 -22.64 -11.53 6.22
C ALA A 100 -21.31 -11.01 6.82
N LEU A 101 -21.17 -10.98 8.15
CA LEU A 101 -19.89 -10.66 8.79
C LEU A 101 -18.78 -11.65 8.41
N SER A 102 -19.06 -12.95 8.38
CA SER A 102 -18.09 -13.97 7.94
C SER A 102 -17.69 -13.80 6.48
N ALA A 103 -18.63 -13.45 5.59
CA ALA A 103 -18.32 -13.16 4.19
C ALA A 103 -17.38 -11.95 4.07
N VAL A 104 -17.65 -10.86 4.81
CA VAL A 104 -16.77 -9.68 4.81
C VAL A 104 -15.38 -10.01 5.34
N GLU A 105 -15.29 -10.80 6.41
CA GLU A 105 -14.01 -11.25 6.98
C GLU A 105 -13.20 -12.10 6.01
N GLU A 106 -13.84 -13.05 5.32
CA GLU A 106 -13.16 -13.87 4.31
C GLU A 106 -12.75 -13.04 3.09
N GLY A 107 -13.60 -12.11 2.66
CA GLY A 107 -13.25 -11.13 1.62
C GLY A 107 -12.04 -10.27 2.01
N LEU A 108 -11.93 -9.85 3.27
CA LEU A 108 -10.77 -9.11 3.77
C LEU A 108 -9.50 -9.94 3.66
N LYS A 109 -9.53 -11.22 4.06
CA LYS A 109 -8.37 -12.13 3.87
C LYS A 109 -7.97 -12.24 2.40
N GLY A 110 -8.95 -12.26 1.49
CA GLY A 110 -8.70 -12.20 0.05
C GLY A 110 -7.96 -10.92 -0.38
N CYS A 111 -8.36 -9.75 0.14
CA CYS A 111 -7.65 -8.50 -0.15
C CYS A 111 -6.21 -8.51 0.42
N ILE A 112 -6.01 -9.04 1.63
CA ILE A 112 -4.69 -9.16 2.27
C ILE A 112 -3.78 -10.11 1.47
N ALA A 113 -4.32 -11.25 1.03
CA ALA A 113 -3.60 -12.19 0.16
C ALA A 113 -3.19 -11.51 -1.16
N LEU A 114 -4.07 -10.69 -1.75
CA LEU A 114 -3.74 -9.92 -2.94
C LEU A 114 -2.61 -8.91 -2.69
N ARG A 115 -2.57 -8.24 -1.53
CA ARG A 115 -1.42 -7.39 -1.15
C ARG A 115 -0.14 -8.21 -1.06
N HIS A 116 -0.15 -9.34 -0.35
CA HIS A 116 1.04 -10.18 -0.23
C HIS A 116 1.55 -10.69 -1.57
N ASP A 117 0.64 -11.06 -2.48
CA ASP A 117 0.98 -11.44 -3.85
C ASP A 117 1.63 -10.30 -4.64
N ILE A 118 1.15 -9.06 -4.47
CA ILE A 118 1.76 -7.87 -5.09
C ILE A 118 3.16 -7.65 -4.52
N GLU A 119 3.28 -7.65 -3.19
CA GLU A 119 4.54 -7.44 -2.49
C GLU A 119 5.61 -8.45 -2.86
N ALA A 120 5.27 -9.74 -2.91
CA ALA A 120 6.18 -10.81 -3.28
C ALA A 120 6.70 -10.65 -4.73
N ARG A 121 5.90 -10.03 -5.61
CA ARG A 121 6.28 -9.77 -7.00
C ARG A 121 7.12 -8.52 -7.18
N ILE A 122 6.87 -7.48 -6.38
CA ILE A 122 7.72 -6.28 -6.36
C ILE A 122 9.16 -6.68 -5.96
N GLY A 123 9.29 -7.48 -4.90
CA GLY A 123 10.59 -7.96 -4.42
C GLY A 123 11.53 -6.81 -4.08
N ASP A 124 12.81 -6.94 -4.47
CA ASP A 124 13.83 -5.91 -4.21
C ASP A 124 13.90 -4.83 -5.30
N THR A 125 12.90 -4.77 -6.20
CA THR A 125 12.90 -3.90 -7.38
C THR A 125 11.75 -2.89 -7.35
N TYR A 126 11.76 -1.93 -8.27
CA TYR A 126 10.60 -1.05 -8.47
C TYR A 126 9.44 -1.84 -9.06
N GLY A 127 8.26 -1.76 -8.44
CA GLY A 127 7.10 -2.59 -8.76
C GLY A 127 6.57 -2.45 -10.18
N SER A 128 6.82 -1.32 -10.86
CA SER A 128 6.42 -1.12 -12.25
C SER A 128 7.11 -2.04 -13.26
N TYR A 129 8.27 -2.61 -12.92
CA TYR A 129 8.94 -3.60 -13.76
C TYR A 129 8.30 -4.99 -13.66
N SER A 130 7.74 -5.34 -12.50
CA SER A 130 7.31 -6.71 -12.19
C SER A 130 5.81 -6.89 -12.00
N VAL A 131 5.06 -5.81 -11.77
CA VAL A 131 3.62 -5.83 -11.48
C VAL A 131 2.89 -4.81 -12.33
N HIS A 132 1.79 -5.24 -12.97
CA HIS A 132 0.90 -4.31 -13.67
C HIS A 132 0.10 -3.46 -12.68
N SER A 133 0.00 -2.14 -12.91
CA SER A 133 -0.70 -1.20 -12.02
C SER A 133 -2.17 -1.58 -11.72
N GLY A 134 -2.80 -2.37 -12.58
CA GLY A 134 -4.14 -2.94 -12.36
C GLY A 134 -4.25 -3.82 -11.11
N TRP A 135 -3.16 -4.47 -10.67
CA TRP A 135 -3.13 -5.20 -9.40
C TRP A 135 -3.32 -4.27 -8.20
N LEU A 136 -2.65 -3.11 -8.19
CA LEU A 136 -2.82 -2.10 -7.14
C LEU A 136 -4.23 -1.51 -7.15
N ARG A 137 -4.80 -1.28 -8.33
CA ARG A 137 -6.18 -0.79 -8.47
C ARG A 137 -7.19 -1.81 -7.95
N ALA A 138 -7.02 -3.09 -8.30
CA ALA A 138 -7.85 -4.18 -7.81
C ALA A 138 -7.76 -4.29 -6.28
N TYR A 139 -6.56 -4.21 -5.70
CA TYR A 139 -6.38 -4.21 -4.24
C TYR A 139 -7.07 -3.03 -3.57
N ASN A 140 -6.87 -1.81 -4.07
CA ASN A 140 -7.54 -0.62 -3.54
C ASN A 140 -9.07 -0.72 -3.66
N ALA A 141 -9.58 -1.20 -4.80
CA ALA A 141 -11.01 -1.44 -4.98
C ALA A 141 -11.55 -2.50 -4.01
N CYS A 142 -10.82 -3.59 -3.79
CA CYS A 142 -11.12 -4.62 -2.80
C CYS A 142 -11.30 -3.99 -1.41
N MET A 143 -10.31 -3.23 -0.94
CA MET A 143 -10.36 -2.58 0.37
C MET A 143 -11.50 -1.57 0.51
N LEU A 144 -11.71 -0.73 -0.51
CA LEU A 144 -12.83 0.22 -0.52
C LEU A 144 -14.17 -0.50 -0.48
N GLN A 145 -14.32 -1.64 -1.17
CA GLN A 145 -15.55 -2.41 -1.14
C GLN A 145 -15.76 -3.12 0.20
N ARG A 146 -14.73 -3.74 0.80
CA ARG A 146 -14.85 -4.34 2.15
C ARG A 146 -15.26 -3.31 3.19
N HIS A 147 -14.71 -2.09 3.10
CA HIS A 147 -15.09 -0.98 3.98
C HIS A 147 -16.55 -0.51 3.79
N LYS A 148 -17.07 -0.55 2.56
CA LYS A 148 -18.51 -0.31 2.30
C LYS A 148 -19.36 -1.44 2.88
N ASP A 149 -18.99 -2.69 2.65
CA ASP A 149 -19.77 -3.85 3.06
C ASP A 149 -19.88 -3.94 4.59
N ILE A 150 -18.78 -3.72 5.34
CA ILE A 150 -18.82 -3.74 6.81
C ILE A 150 -19.69 -2.62 7.39
N ARG A 151 -19.80 -1.48 6.70
CA ARG A 151 -20.70 -0.39 7.06
C ARG A 151 -22.15 -0.77 6.80
N THR A 152 -22.43 -1.38 5.65
CA THR A 152 -23.77 -1.88 5.30
C THR A 152 -24.26 -2.89 6.32
N VAL A 153 -23.41 -3.85 6.70
CA VAL A 153 -23.73 -4.83 7.76
C VAL A 153 -23.91 -4.15 9.11
N GLY A 154 -23.04 -3.21 9.49
CA GLY A 154 -23.17 -2.45 10.73
C GLY A 154 -24.50 -1.69 10.84
N ASN A 155 -24.94 -1.05 9.76
CA ASN A 155 -26.23 -0.35 9.72
C ASN A 155 -27.41 -1.32 9.93
N ALA A 156 -27.33 -2.53 9.36
CA ALA A 156 -28.37 -3.55 9.54
C ALA A 156 -28.40 -4.09 10.98
N ILE A 157 -27.23 -4.30 11.59
CA ILE A 157 -27.12 -4.72 13.01
C ILE A 157 -27.73 -3.66 13.93
N GLU A 158 -27.45 -2.37 13.72
CA GLU A 158 -28.02 -1.29 14.51
C GLU A 158 -29.54 -1.12 14.31
N ALA A 159 -30.04 -1.33 13.09
CA ALA A 159 -31.48 -1.39 12.84
C ALA A 159 -32.12 -2.53 13.63
N ARG A 160 -31.55 -3.73 13.56
CA ARG A 160 -32.03 -4.91 14.29
C ARG A 160 -32.04 -4.69 15.80
N ARG A 161 -30.99 -4.06 16.35
CA ARG A 161 -30.91 -3.70 17.77
C ARG A 161 -32.05 -2.78 18.18
N ARG A 162 -32.31 -1.72 17.40
CA ARG A 162 -33.40 -0.78 17.67
C ARG A 162 -34.77 -1.45 17.60
N ASP A 163 -34.98 -2.34 16.63
CA ASP A 163 -36.25 -3.08 16.50
C ASP A 163 -36.53 -3.91 17.75
N ILE A 164 -35.53 -4.65 18.27
CA ILE A 164 -35.68 -5.44 19.50
C ILE A 164 -35.99 -4.55 20.71
N ILE A 165 -35.26 -3.43 20.88
CA ILE A 165 -35.51 -2.49 21.99
C ILE A 165 -36.92 -1.91 21.91
N SER A 166 -37.38 -1.55 20.71
CA SER A 166 -38.71 -0.98 20.51
C SER A 166 -39.85 -1.98 20.71
N GLY A 167 -39.58 -3.28 20.55
CA GLY A 167 -40.54 -4.38 20.71
C GLY A 167 -40.92 -4.68 22.17
N GLY A 168 -40.18 -4.15 23.14
CA GLY A 168 -40.45 -4.32 24.57
C GLY A 168 -39.53 -5.33 25.27
N ALA A 169 -39.49 -5.24 26.60
CA ALA A 169 -38.59 -6.04 27.44
C ALA A 169 -39.28 -7.32 27.95
N ASP A 170 -39.29 -8.35 27.12
CA ASP A 170 -39.51 -9.72 27.58
C ASP A 170 -38.17 -10.50 27.66
N GLU A 171 -38.19 -11.69 28.25
CA GLU A 171 -36.99 -12.53 28.39
C GLU A 171 -36.38 -12.92 27.03
N GLY A 172 -37.21 -13.02 25.99
CA GLY A 172 -36.79 -13.27 24.61
C GLY A 172 -35.99 -12.11 24.03
N ALA A 173 -36.45 -10.88 24.22
CA ALA A 173 -35.78 -9.66 23.78
C ALA A 173 -34.40 -9.50 24.43
N THR A 174 -34.27 -9.85 25.71
CA THR A 174 -32.97 -9.82 26.41
C THR A 174 -31.95 -10.78 25.78
N THR A 175 -32.39 -11.99 25.42
CA THR A 175 -31.55 -12.98 24.73
C THR A 175 -31.13 -12.51 23.35
N MET A 176 -32.07 -11.98 22.56
CA MET A 176 -31.80 -11.44 21.22
C MET A 176 -30.85 -10.24 21.27
N LEU A 177 -31.01 -9.34 22.24
CA LEU A 177 -30.08 -8.22 22.46
C LEU A 177 -28.66 -8.71 22.73
N GLY A 178 -28.50 -9.73 23.58
CA GLY A 178 -27.19 -10.32 23.85
C GLY A 178 -26.54 -10.93 22.60
N MET A 179 -27.33 -11.50 21.68
CA MET A 179 -26.81 -11.98 20.39
C MET A 179 -26.38 -10.82 19.50
N VAL A 180 -27.18 -9.76 19.40
CA VAL A 180 -26.88 -8.58 18.59
C VAL A 180 -25.65 -7.84 19.12
N ASP A 181 -25.48 -7.71 20.43
CA ASP A 181 -24.30 -7.08 21.02
C ASP A 181 -23.00 -7.85 20.69
N ARG A 182 -23.06 -9.19 20.60
CA ARG A 182 -21.92 -9.99 20.10
C ARG A 182 -21.62 -9.72 18.63
N LEU A 183 -22.66 -9.53 17.80
CA LEU A 183 -22.48 -9.14 16.40
C LEU A 183 -21.84 -7.75 16.28
N ILE A 184 -22.21 -6.79 17.14
CA ILE A 184 -21.59 -5.46 17.19
C ILE A 184 -20.10 -5.56 17.54
N ALA A 185 -19.76 -6.35 18.57
CA ALA A 185 -18.36 -6.56 18.95
C ALA A 185 -17.55 -7.17 17.80
N ARG A 186 -18.08 -8.20 17.12
CA ARG A 186 -17.44 -8.81 15.96
C ARG A 186 -17.32 -7.84 14.78
N GLN A 187 -18.37 -7.07 14.49
CA GLN A 187 -18.37 -6.04 13.45
C GLN A 187 -17.29 -4.98 13.71
N SER A 188 -17.12 -4.58 14.98
CA SER A 188 -16.11 -3.60 15.39
C SER A 188 -14.69 -4.13 15.18
N ALA A 189 -14.44 -5.41 15.51
CA ALA A 189 -13.15 -6.04 15.28
C ALA A 189 -12.80 -6.14 13.78
N ILE A 190 -13.76 -6.55 12.93
CA ILE A 190 -13.57 -6.61 11.48
C ILE A 190 -13.34 -5.20 10.91
N LYS A 191 -14.08 -4.19 11.39
CA LYS A 191 -13.89 -2.80 10.98
C LYS A 191 -12.49 -2.27 11.34
N LEU A 192 -11.97 -2.65 12.51
CA LEU A 192 -10.61 -2.30 12.91
C LEU A 192 -9.58 -2.93 11.96
N ALA A 193 -9.68 -4.23 11.69
CA ALA A 193 -8.79 -4.93 10.76
C ALA A 193 -8.83 -4.35 9.33
N ILE A 194 -10.03 -3.99 8.84
CA ILE A 194 -10.18 -3.28 7.56
C ILE A 194 -9.46 -1.92 7.61
N SER A 195 -9.58 -1.18 8.71
CA SER A 195 -8.96 0.14 8.84
C SER A 195 -7.44 0.05 8.89
N GLU A 196 -6.90 -0.96 9.59
CA GLU A 196 -5.47 -1.26 9.62
C GLU A 196 -4.95 -1.57 8.22
N GLU A 197 -5.61 -2.46 7.48
CA GLU A 197 -5.20 -2.81 6.11
C GLU A 197 -5.41 -1.63 5.13
N MET A 198 -6.43 -0.80 5.32
CA MET A 198 -6.59 0.44 4.54
C MET A 198 -5.43 1.41 4.76
N ASN A 199 -4.82 1.44 5.96
CA ASN A 199 -3.62 2.24 6.22
C ASN A 199 -2.38 1.69 5.51
N MET A 200 -2.41 0.43 5.05
CA MET A 200 -1.35 -0.17 4.22
C MET A 200 -1.45 0.20 2.74
N VAL A 201 -2.59 0.73 2.28
CA VAL A 201 -2.77 1.11 0.87
C VAL A 201 -1.77 2.20 0.43
N PRO A 202 -1.63 3.35 1.11
CA PRO A 202 -0.65 4.36 0.68
C PRO A 202 0.80 3.87 0.71
N PRO A 203 1.29 3.20 1.78
CA PRO A 203 2.64 2.64 1.81
C PRO A 203 2.90 1.59 0.73
N LEU A 204 1.91 0.75 0.38
CA LEU A 204 2.06 -0.21 -0.72
C LEU A 204 2.23 0.50 -2.07
N PHE A 205 1.48 1.58 -2.31
CA PHE A 205 1.63 2.38 -3.52
C PHE A 205 2.98 3.09 -3.57
N GLU A 206 3.49 3.56 -2.43
CA GLU A 206 4.85 4.10 -2.33
C GLU A 206 5.87 3.02 -2.69
N TYR A 207 5.80 1.85 -2.07
CA TYR A 207 6.69 0.73 -2.32
C TYR A 207 6.67 0.29 -3.79
N TYR A 208 5.49 0.21 -4.41
CA TYR A 208 5.39 -0.07 -5.84
C TYR A 208 6.12 0.96 -6.72
N ASN A 209 6.07 2.25 -6.36
CA ASN A 209 6.69 3.31 -7.16
C ASN A 209 8.19 3.47 -6.90
N THR A 210 8.66 3.14 -5.69
CA THR A 210 10.04 3.42 -5.25
C THR A 210 10.90 2.18 -5.06
N GLY A 211 10.30 0.99 -4.99
CA GLY A 211 10.99 -0.23 -4.55
C GLY A 211 11.44 -0.21 -3.09
N VAL A 212 11.16 0.87 -2.35
CA VAL A 212 11.54 1.02 -0.93
C VAL A 212 10.32 0.78 -0.05
N ARG A 213 10.40 -0.22 0.81
CA ARG A 213 9.34 -0.54 1.75
C ARG A 213 9.44 0.33 3.00
N SER A 214 8.40 1.13 3.29
CA SER A 214 8.33 2.03 4.45
C SER A 214 7.69 1.39 5.70
N TYR A 215 7.36 0.10 5.63
CA TYR A 215 6.67 -0.67 6.67
C TYR A 215 7.31 -2.07 6.83
N PRO A 216 7.28 -2.69 8.02
CA PRO A 216 7.83 -4.02 8.22
C PRO A 216 7.12 -5.04 7.33
N SER A 217 7.86 -6.00 6.77
CA SER A 217 7.25 -7.16 6.13
C SER A 217 6.65 -8.06 7.20
N ASP A 218 5.37 -8.42 7.07
CA ASP A 218 4.70 -9.41 7.94
C ASP A 218 5.37 -10.81 7.88
N GLN A 219 6.36 -10.99 6.98
CA GLN A 219 7.20 -12.19 6.82
C GLN A 219 8.48 -12.17 7.70
N GLY A 220 8.51 -11.40 8.78
CA GLY A 220 9.57 -11.48 9.78
C GLY A 220 9.45 -12.76 10.62
N ASP A 221 10.46 -13.62 10.53
CA ASP A 221 10.72 -14.85 11.31
C ASP A 221 9.94 -16.12 10.91
N GLN A 222 10.48 -16.85 9.92
CA GLN A 222 10.49 -18.32 9.90
C GLN A 222 11.92 -18.82 9.81
#